data_AF-A0A819JBT0-F1
#
_entry.id   AF-A0A819JBT0-F1
#
_cell.length_a   1.000
_cell.length_b   1.000
_cell.length_c   1.000
_cell.angle_alpha   90.00
_cell.angle_beta   90.00
_cell.angle_gamma   90.00
#
_symmetry.space_group_name_H-M   'P 1'
#
loop_
_entity.id
_entity.type
_entity.pdbx_description
1 polymer ?
#
loop_
_entity_poly.entity_id
_entity_poly.type
_entity_poly.pdbx_seq_one_letter_code
_entity_poly.pdbx_strand_id
1 'polypeptide(L)'
;MFNHSMFESGYGNDGIHVYYRRERINLMTAILFEDLGFGYARDPFRVCFAGHIINGAHPDSFQVLAGAYAKDMFHVYYQGEKMPGLMASTFVSLGNGYAKDALNVYYYGRKIEYLSFI
;
A
#
# COMPACT_ATOMS: atom_id res chain seq x y z
N MET A 1 11.63 -13.88 27.12
CA MET A 1 10.43 -13.68 26.27
C MET A 1 10.59 -12.33 25.61
N PHE A 2 10.80 -12.28 24.30
CA PHE A 2 10.91 -11.00 23.59
C PHE A 2 9.52 -10.42 23.37
N ASN A 3 9.27 -9.24 23.91
CA ASN A 3 8.00 -8.56 23.82
C ASN A 3 7.87 -8.00 22.39
N HIS A 4 7.08 -8.66 21.55
CA HIS A 4 6.78 -8.17 20.21
C HIS A 4 5.64 -7.17 20.33
N SER A 5 5.83 -5.97 19.82
CA SER A 5 4.68 -5.08 19.58
C SER A 5 3.94 -5.63 18.36
N MET A 6 2.70 -6.09 18.55
CA MET A 6 1.83 -6.58 17.47
C MET A 6 0.76 -5.53 17.19
N PHE A 7 0.59 -5.21 15.91
CA PHE A 7 -0.46 -4.35 15.41
C PHE A 7 -1.68 -5.19 14.97
N GLU A 8 -2.88 -4.62 15.02
CA GLU A 8 -4.12 -5.30 14.59
C GLU A 8 -4.10 -5.72 13.11
N SER A 9 -3.30 -5.03 12.29
CA SER A 9 -3.07 -5.32 10.87
C SER A 9 -2.31 -6.63 10.59
N GLY A 10 -1.73 -7.25 11.63
CA GLY A 10 -0.88 -8.43 11.52
C GLY A 10 0.60 -8.12 11.39
N TYR A 11 0.99 -6.84 11.32
CA TYR A 11 2.39 -6.44 11.46
C TYR A 11 2.85 -6.51 12.91
N GLY A 12 4.16 -6.64 13.11
CA GLY A 12 4.77 -6.47 14.43
C GLY A 12 6.28 -6.27 14.34
N ASN A 13 6.90 -5.81 15.42
CA ASN A 13 8.36 -5.67 15.50
C ASN A 13 8.89 -5.96 16.91
N ASP A 14 10.16 -6.36 17.00
CA ASP A 14 10.91 -6.61 18.23
C ASP A 14 11.97 -5.52 18.51
N GLY A 15 11.89 -4.37 17.81
CA GLY A 15 12.90 -3.30 17.84
C GLY A 15 14.11 -3.51 16.92
N ILE A 16 14.25 -4.68 16.31
CA ILE A 16 15.36 -5.00 15.37
C ILE A 16 14.81 -5.44 14.02
N HIS A 17 13.82 -6.33 14.04
CA HIS A 17 13.19 -6.95 12.90
C HIS A 17 11.71 -6.59 12.82
N VAL A 18 11.21 -6.56 11.59
CA VAL A 18 9.78 -6.43 11.30
C VAL A 18 9.23 -7.78 10.86
N TYR A 19 8.00 -8.05 11.28
CA TYR A 19 7.27 -9.27 11.00
C TYR A 19 5.89 -8.95 10.42
N TYR A 20 5.38 -9.87 9.60
CA TYR A 20 3.98 -9.93 9.22
C TYR A 20 3.47 -11.34 9.50
N ARG A 21 2.38 -11.47 10.28
CA ARG A 21 1.80 -12.77 10.70
C ARG A 21 2.84 -13.75 11.26
N ARG A 22 3.81 -13.23 12.03
CA ARG A 22 4.95 -13.95 12.65
C ARG A 22 6.07 -14.36 11.69
N GLU A 23 5.95 -14.09 10.40
CA GLU A 23 7.04 -14.29 9.44
C GLU A 23 7.87 -13.01 9.36
N ARG A 24 9.20 -13.16 9.43
CA ARG A 24 10.13 -12.03 9.31
C ARG A 24 10.08 -11.48 7.89
N ILE A 25 9.93 -10.16 7.78
CA ILE A 25 10.08 -9.45 6.52
C ILE A 25 11.55 -9.10 6.36
N ASN A 26 12.25 -9.82 5.48
CA ASN A 26 13.64 -9.53 5.20
C ASN A 26 13.77 -8.16 4.52
N LEU A 27 14.86 -7.44 4.83
CA LEU A 27 15.21 -6.09 4.36
C LEU A 27 14.46 -4.91 5.00
N MET A 28 13.38 -5.12 5.75
CA MET A 28 12.76 -4.05 6.53
C MET A 28 13.54 -3.80 7.81
N THR A 29 13.74 -2.52 8.13
CA THR A 29 14.22 -2.10 9.44
C THR A 29 13.05 -1.83 10.38
N ALA A 30 13.17 -2.25 11.64
CA ALA A 30 12.22 -1.88 12.69
C ALA A 30 12.34 -0.40 13.10
N ILE A 31 13.48 0.23 12.78
CA ILE A 31 13.73 1.63 13.09
C ILE A 31 12.80 2.49 12.22
N LEU A 32 11.94 3.29 12.87
CA LEU A 32 10.94 4.13 12.21
C LEU A 32 9.98 3.33 11.31
N PHE A 33 9.75 2.07 11.63
CA PHE A 33 8.72 1.28 10.99
C PHE A 33 7.34 1.83 11.34
N GLU A 34 6.50 2.02 10.32
CA GLU A 34 5.15 2.53 10.45
C GLU A 34 4.16 1.55 9.80
N ASP A 35 3.19 1.07 10.58
CA ASP A 35 2.00 0.45 10.03
C ASP A 35 1.07 1.56 9.51
N LEU A 36 0.87 1.57 8.19
CA LEU A 36 0.06 2.59 7.51
C LEU A 36 -1.41 2.18 7.37
N GLY A 37 -1.76 0.97 7.83
CA GLY A 37 -3.10 0.42 7.72
C GLY A 37 -3.41 -0.15 6.33
N PHE A 38 -4.59 -0.78 6.20
CA PHE A 38 -5.05 -1.46 4.98
C PHE A 38 -4.05 -2.50 4.43
N GLY A 39 -3.19 -3.06 5.30
CA GLY A 39 -2.15 -4.02 4.92
C GLY A 39 -0.87 -3.39 4.40
N TYR A 40 -0.76 -2.06 4.34
CA TYR A 40 0.47 -1.37 3.98
C TYR A 40 1.29 -1.00 5.21
N ALA A 41 2.61 -1.06 5.06
CA ALA A 41 3.53 -0.53 6.05
C ALA A 41 4.81 -0.02 5.35
N ARG A 42 5.56 0.84 6.02
CA ARG A 42 6.84 1.36 5.50
C ARG A 42 7.92 1.45 6.57
N ASP A 43 9.15 1.51 6.11
CA ASP A 43 10.29 2.08 6.84
C ASP A 43 10.85 3.25 6.01
N PRO A 44 11.92 3.94 6.44
CA PRO A 44 12.51 5.05 5.69
C PRO A 44 13.03 4.70 4.29
N PHE A 45 13.15 3.42 3.94
CA PHE A 45 13.78 2.95 2.70
C PHE A 45 12.82 2.17 1.79
N ARG A 46 11.76 1.60 2.35
CA ARG A 46 10.91 0.61 1.66
C ARG A 46 9.45 0.72 2.08
N VAL A 47 8.60 0.31 1.16
CA VAL A 47 7.17 0.09 1.40
C VAL A 47 6.88 -1.38 1.20
N CYS A 48 5.98 -1.94 2.01
CA CYS A 48 5.50 -3.30 1.87
C CYS A 48 3.98 -3.38 1.96
N PHE A 49 3.42 -4.45 1.41
CA PHE A 49 2.03 -4.84 1.55
C PHE A 49 1.95 -6.28 2.03
N ALA A 50 1.24 -6.51 3.14
CA ALA A 50 1.05 -7.83 3.75
C ALA A 50 2.36 -8.65 3.86
N GLY A 51 3.45 -8.00 4.27
CA GLY A 51 4.76 -8.62 4.40
C GLY A 51 5.63 -8.66 3.12
N HIS A 52 5.11 -8.24 1.97
CA HIS A 52 5.83 -8.27 0.70
C HIS A 52 6.32 -6.87 0.30
N ILE A 53 7.62 -6.74 0.00
CA ILE A 53 8.21 -5.47 -0.46
C ILE A 53 7.63 -5.07 -1.81
N ILE A 54 7.19 -3.81 -1.92
CA ILE A 54 6.72 -3.21 -3.18
C ILE A 54 7.92 -2.56 -3.86
N ASN A 55 8.47 -3.24 -4.87
CA ASN A 55 9.64 -2.74 -5.60
C ASN A 55 9.33 -1.44 -6.36
N GLY A 56 10.21 -0.43 -6.21
CA GLY A 56 10.08 0.86 -6.87
C GLY A 56 9.05 1.82 -6.28
N ALA A 57 8.44 1.48 -5.14
CA ALA A 57 7.66 2.42 -4.36
C ALA A 57 8.56 3.43 -3.63
N HIS A 58 8.11 4.68 -3.51
CA HIS A 58 8.86 5.76 -2.87
C HIS A 58 8.32 6.05 -1.47
N PRO A 59 8.98 5.58 -0.38
CA PRO A 59 8.46 5.63 0.98
C PRO A 59 8.14 7.04 1.47
N ASP A 60 8.99 8.02 1.11
CA ASP A 60 8.89 9.41 1.53
C ASP A 60 7.59 10.08 1.06
N SER A 61 7.05 9.63 -0.07
CA SER A 61 5.82 10.15 -0.69
C SER A 61 4.64 9.18 -0.59
N PHE A 62 4.83 8.02 0.04
CA PHE A 62 3.82 6.96 0.04
C PHE A 62 2.64 7.33 0.93
N GLN A 63 1.45 7.31 0.34
CA GLN A 63 0.19 7.65 0.98
C GLN A 63 -0.80 6.51 0.79
N VAL A 64 -1.26 5.92 1.89
CA VAL A 64 -2.40 5.00 1.88
C VAL A 64 -3.69 5.78 1.76
N LEU A 65 -4.57 5.31 0.87
CA LEU A 65 -5.90 5.84 0.62
C LEU A 65 -6.95 4.81 1.13
N ALA A 66 -8.22 5.20 1.14
CA ALA A 66 -9.29 4.29 1.56
C ALA A 66 -9.41 3.08 0.61
N GLY A 67 -9.78 1.93 1.18
CA GLY A 67 -10.10 0.72 0.40
C GLY A 67 -8.89 0.00 -0.20
N ALA A 68 -7.75 0.01 0.50
CA ALA A 68 -6.50 -0.60 0.06
C ALA A 68 -5.90 -0.04 -1.25
N TYR A 69 -6.34 1.15 -1.65
CA TYR A 69 -5.60 1.97 -2.61
C TYR A 69 -4.45 2.69 -1.90
N ALA A 70 -3.37 2.93 -2.62
CA ALA A 70 -2.28 3.79 -2.16
C ALA A 70 -1.65 4.49 -3.35
N LYS A 71 -0.82 5.50 -3.10
CA LYS A 71 -0.03 6.14 -4.14
C LYS A 71 1.31 6.62 -3.59
N ASP A 72 2.29 6.75 -4.47
CA ASP A 72 3.48 7.55 -4.23
C ASP A 72 3.52 8.72 -5.22
N MET A 73 4.62 9.47 -5.28
CA MET A 73 4.72 10.62 -6.18
C MET A 73 4.63 10.28 -7.68
N PHE A 74 4.79 9.01 -8.08
CA PHE A 74 4.83 8.55 -9.47
C PHE A 74 3.77 7.50 -9.81
N HIS A 75 3.33 6.71 -8.85
CA HIS A 75 2.58 5.48 -9.07
C HIS A 75 1.34 5.39 -8.18
N VAL A 76 0.35 4.64 -8.67
CA VAL A 76 -0.83 4.24 -7.91
C VAL A 76 -0.74 2.73 -7.67
N TYR A 77 -1.20 2.30 -6.50
CA TYR A 77 -1.20 0.92 -6.06
C TYR A 77 -2.59 0.50 -5.58
N TYR A 78 -2.90 -0.77 -5.74
CA TYR A 78 -4.05 -1.41 -5.11
C TYR A 78 -3.61 -2.77 -4.55
N GLN A 79 -3.77 -2.97 -3.23
CA GLN A 79 -3.34 -4.18 -2.52
C GLN A 79 -1.88 -4.58 -2.82
N GLY A 80 -0.98 -3.60 -2.76
CA GLY A 80 0.45 -3.78 -3.04
C GLY A 80 0.83 -3.81 -4.52
N GLU A 81 -0.13 -4.02 -5.43
CA GLU A 81 0.12 -4.12 -6.86
C GLU A 81 0.13 -2.74 -7.52
N LYS A 82 1.15 -2.48 -8.35
CA LYS A 82 1.26 -1.23 -9.12
C LYS A 82 0.24 -1.23 -10.25
N MET A 83 -0.55 -0.16 -10.34
CA MET A 83 -1.54 0.05 -11.39
C MET A 83 -0.91 0.84 -12.55
N PRO A 84 -0.69 0.22 -13.73
CA PRO A 84 0.03 0.87 -14.83
C PRO A 84 -0.84 1.92 -15.55
N GLY A 85 -0.20 3.00 -16.00
CA GLY A 85 -0.83 4.03 -16.83
C GLY A 85 -1.68 5.05 -16.07
N LEU A 86 -1.65 5.04 -14.74
CA LEU A 86 -2.39 5.98 -13.90
C LEU A 86 -1.53 7.20 -13.53
N MET A 87 -2.17 8.36 -13.44
CA MET A 87 -1.56 9.59 -12.95
C MET A 87 -1.76 9.71 -11.43
N ALA A 88 -0.71 9.48 -10.64
CA ALA A 88 -0.79 9.55 -9.16
C ALA A 88 -1.23 10.93 -8.63
N SER A 89 -0.92 12.00 -9.37
CA SER A 89 -1.29 13.38 -9.00
C SER A 89 -2.80 13.63 -9.03
N THR A 90 -3.55 12.96 -9.89
CA THR A 90 -5.01 13.13 -10.04
C THR A 90 -5.81 11.98 -9.45
N PHE A 91 -5.14 10.92 -8.98
CA PHE A 91 -5.81 9.75 -8.43
C PHE A 91 -6.41 10.02 -7.05
N VAL A 92 -7.69 9.66 -6.90
CA VAL A 92 -8.49 9.84 -5.69
C VAL A 92 -9.27 8.55 -5.40
N SER A 93 -9.16 8.04 -4.16
CA SER A 93 -10.06 7.00 -3.67
C SER A 93 -11.39 7.64 -3.25
N LEU A 94 -12.49 7.06 -3.72
CA LEU A 94 -13.85 7.51 -3.43
C LEU A 94 -14.49 6.70 -2.28
N GLY A 95 -13.77 5.69 -1.76
CA GLY A 95 -14.28 4.77 -0.74
C GLY A 95 -15.11 3.63 -1.33
N ASN A 96 -15.44 2.64 -0.48
CA ASN A 96 -16.23 1.45 -0.86
C ASN A 96 -15.70 0.71 -2.11
N GLY A 97 -14.38 0.67 -2.27
CA GLY A 97 -13.72 0.05 -3.42
C GLY A 97 -13.67 0.91 -4.68
N TYR A 98 -14.33 2.06 -4.73
CA TYR A 98 -14.28 2.97 -5.87
C TYR A 98 -13.08 3.92 -5.79
N ALA A 99 -12.50 4.20 -6.94
CA ALA A 99 -11.51 5.25 -7.12
C ALA A 99 -11.62 5.84 -8.52
N LYS A 100 -10.98 6.99 -8.76
CA LYS A 100 -10.91 7.61 -10.08
C LYS A 100 -9.60 8.33 -10.30
N ASP A 101 -9.24 8.50 -11.56
CA ASP A 101 -8.31 9.54 -12.00
C ASP A 101 -9.07 10.57 -12.86
N ALA A 102 -8.34 11.38 -13.63
CA ALA A 102 -8.92 12.40 -14.50
C ALA A 102 -9.77 11.83 -15.66
N LEU A 103 -9.56 10.57 -16.06
CA LEU A 103 -10.13 9.97 -17.28
C LEU A 103 -10.97 8.71 -17.00
N ASN A 104 -10.71 8.01 -15.91
CA ASN A 104 -11.20 6.66 -15.67
C ASN A 104 -11.74 6.52 -14.24
N VAL A 105 -12.69 5.59 -14.09
CA VAL A 105 -13.19 5.11 -12.80
C VAL A 105 -12.71 3.68 -12.60
N TYR A 106 -12.41 3.33 -11.36
CA TYR A 106 -11.91 2.03 -10.94
C TYR A 106 -12.78 1.46 -9.82
N TYR A 107 -12.91 0.14 -9.79
CA TYR A 107 -13.52 -0.62 -8.71
C TYR A 107 -12.60 -1.77 -8.31
N TYR A 108 -12.14 -1.78 -7.06
CA TYR A 108 -11.19 -2.75 -6.51
C TYR A 108 -9.98 -3.02 -7.43
N GLY A 109 -9.30 -1.94 -7.81
CA GLY A 109 -8.11 -1.95 -8.67
C GLY A 109 -8.39 -2.20 -10.16
N ARG A 110 -9.65 -2.46 -10.55
CA ARG A 110 -10.01 -2.71 -11.96
C ARG A 110 -10.63 -1.49 -12.58
N LYS A 111 -10.15 -1.09 -13.76
CA LYS A 111 -10.78 -0.05 -14.56
C LYS A 111 -12.19 -0.49 -14.94
N ILE A 112 -13.18 0.35 -14.71
CA ILE A 112 -14.53 0.16 -15.21
C ILE A 112 -14.53 0.63 -16.65
N GLU A 113 -14.75 -0.28 -17.58
CA GLU A 113 -14.99 0.06 -18.97
C GLU A 113 -16.47 0.35 -19.15
N TYR A 114 -16.80 1.52 -19.69
CA TYR A 114 -18.14 1.75 -20.21
C TYR A 114 -18.24 0.99 -21.52
N LEU A 115 -19.15 0.01 -21.58
CA LEU A 115 -19.60 -0.51 -22.86
C LEU A 115 -20.29 0.64 -23.58
N SER A 116 -19.62 1.19 -24.61
CA SER A 116 -20.29 2.06 -25.57
C SER A 116 -21.31 1.19 -26.30
N PHE A 117 -22.58 1.25 -25.90
CA PHE A 117 -23.67 0.78 -26.73
C PHE A 117 -23.74 1.73 -27.94
N ILE A 118 -23.12 1.30 -29.03
CA ILE A 118 -23.32 1.85 -30.38
C ILE A 118 -24.56 1.23 -31.00
#